data_AF-A0A3C1PKL0-F1
#
_entry.id   AF-A0A3C1PKL0-F1
#
_cell.length_a   1.000
_cell.length_b   1.000
_cell.length_c   1.000
_cell.angle_alpha   90.00
_cell.angle_beta   90.00
_cell.angle_gamma   90.00
#
_symmetry.space_group_name_H-M   'P 1'
#
loop_
_entity.id
_entity.type
_entity.pdbx_description
1 polymer ?
#
loop_
_entity_poly.entity_id
_entity_poly.type
_entity_poly.pdbx_seq_one_letter_code
_entity_poly.pdbx_strand_id
1 'polypeptide(L)'
;AGTPSNCFDFAFAASKMAIEHMTPVMLLTDGFLANGSEPWLIQNMNDLPAIQVNKAKEGEKYLPYKRDAEKLIRSWAIPGTPGMEHRIGGLEKMDITGTVSYVPENHEVMTHNRDQKVKRIANYIPEQTVYGDHDADLLVIGWGGTQGHLISAVRELREAGHKIALAHFNYINPLPKNTGEVLGKFKKLVVCEINLGQFANYLKMNHPKYDYLQYNKIQGLPFTVAELKNHFIKLMEE
;
A
#
# COMPACT_ATOMS: atom_id res chain seq x y z
N ALA A 1 -5.46 6.15 -2.06
CA ALA A 1 -5.41 7.63 -2.08
C ALA A 1 -6.01 8.17 -0.78
N GLY A 2 -5.77 9.43 -0.42
CA GLY A 2 -6.32 10.03 0.80
C GLY A 2 -6.84 11.45 0.66
N THR A 3 -6.61 12.11 -0.47
CA THR A 3 -7.22 13.40 -0.83
C THR A 3 -7.60 13.40 -2.32
N PRO A 4 -8.54 14.25 -2.78
CA PRO A 4 -8.92 14.28 -4.19
C PRO A 4 -7.74 14.58 -5.15
N SER A 5 -6.79 15.45 -4.81
CA SER A 5 -5.60 15.72 -5.64
C SER A 5 -4.68 14.51 -5.74
N ASN A 6 -4.40 13.85 -4.60
CA ASN A 6 -3.45 12.74 -4.61
C ASN A 6 -4.03 11.47 -5.24
N CYS A 7 -5.33 11.43 -5.56
CA CYS A 7 -5.91 10.37 -6.38
C CYS A 7 -5.21 10.23 -7.72
N PHE A 8 -4.79 11.34 -8.36
CA PHE A 8 -4.01 11.30 -9.60
C PHE A 8 -2.67 10.59 -9.39
N ASP A 9 -1.92 11.01 -8.36
CA ASP A 9 -0.59 10.46 -8.04
C ASP A 9 -0.66 8.96 -7.76
N PHE A 10 -1.63 8.54 -6.97
CA PHE A 10 -1.79 7.13 -6.61
C PHE A 10 -2.36 6.30 -7.77
N ALA A 11 -3.13 6.88 -8.69
CA ALA A 11 -3.53 6.20 -9.92
C ALA A 11 -2.31 5.96 -10.82
N PHE A 12 -1.48 6.97 -11.02
CA PHE A 12 -0.23 6.85 -11.77
C PHE A 12 0.72 5.83 -11.12
N ALA A 13 0.95 5.93 -9.80
CA ALA A 13 1.79 5.00 -9.06
C ALA A 13 1.26 3.57 -9.12
N ALA A 14 -0.06 3.36 -9.05
CA ALA A 14 -0.67 2.05 -9.19
C ALA A 14 -0.43 1.46 -10.59
N SER A 15 -0.63 2.24 -11.65
CA SER A 15 -0.35 1.81 -13.02
C SER A 15 1.13 1.48 -13.23
N LYS A 16 2.03 2.34 -12.73
CA LYS A 16 3.48 2.10 -12.76
C LYS A 16 3.83 0.79 -12.03
N MET A 17 3.36 0.59 -10.81
CA MET A 17 3.62 -0.64 -10.04
C MET A 17 3.08 -1.89 -10.76
N ALA A 18 1.88 -1.83 -11.35
CA ALA A 18 1.29 -2.98 -12.04
C ALA A 18 2.16 -3.45 -13.21
N ILE A 19 2.69 -2.50 -13.98
CA ILE A 19 3.55 -2.77 -15.13
C ILE A 19 4.96 -3.22 -14.70
N GLU A 20 5.57 -2.50 -13.75
CA GLU A 20 6.94 -2.77 -13.31
C GLU A 20 7.07 -4.02 -12.45
N HIS A 21 6.01 -4.44 -11.75
CA HIS A 21 6.01 -5.61 -10.87
C HIS A 21 5.19 -6.79 -11.40
N MET A 22 4.61 -6.67 -12.60
CA MET A 22 3.78 -7.70 -13.25
C MET A 22 2.78 -8.33 -12.27
N THR A 23 2.03 -7.51 -11.55
CA THR A 23 1.06 -7.95 -10.55
C THR A 23 -0.20 -7.09 -10.63
N PRO A 24 -1.39 -7.63 -10.35
CA PRO A 24 -2.57 -6.80 -10.18
C PRO A 24 -2.35 -5.81 -9.03
N VAL A 25 -2.69 -4.54 -9.26
CA VAL A 25 -2.66 -3.49 -8.25
C VAL A 25 -4.07 -2.93 -8.11
N MET A 26 -4.55 -2.87 -6.88
CA MET A 26 -5.86 -2.31 -6.55
C MET A 26 -5.67 -0.95 -5.88
N LEU A 27 -6.17 0.11 -6.52
CA LEU A 27 -6.27 1.43 -5.90
C LEU A 27 -7.62 1.55 -5.20
N LEU A 28 -7.59 1.59 -3.87
CA LEU A 28 -8.77 1.85 -3.07
C LEU A 28 -9.04 3.37 -3.01
N THR A 29 -10.27 3.73 -3.38
CA THR A 29 -10.87 5.06 -3.25
C THR A 29 -12.24 4.91 -2.59
N ASP A 30 -12.88 6.02 -2.26
CA ASP A 30 -14.19 6.03 -1.61
C ASP A 30 -15.08 7.16 -2.16
N GLY A 31 -16.36 7.11 -1.80
CA GLY A 31 -17.35 8.07 -2.25
C GLY A 31 -17.08 9.51 -1.81
N PHE A 32 -16.36 9.72 -0.70
CA PHE A 32 -16.03 11.08 -0.25
C PHE A 32 -14.92 11.67 -1.12
N LEU A 33 -13.88 10.90 -1.44
CA LEU A 33 -12.83 11.34 -2.36
C LEU A 33 -13.37 11.56 -3.77
N ALA A 34 -14.28 10.69 -4.23
CA ALA A 34 -14.85 10.79 -5.58
C ALA A 34 -15.73 12.03 -5.77
N ASN A 35 -16.46 12.47 -4.73
CA ASN A 35 -17.32 13.66 -4.78
C ASN A 35 -16.66 14.91 -4.19
N GLY A 36 -15.49 14.77 -3.56
CA GLY A 36 -14.71 15.85 -3.00
C GLY A 36 -13.96 16.63 -4.08
N SER A 37 -13.67 17.89 -3.79
CA SER A 37 -12.82 18.73 -4.63
C SER A 37 -11.84 19.51 -3.76
N GLU A 38 -10.63 19.72 -4.27
CA GLU A 38 -9.62 20.56 -3.64
C GLU A 38 -8.81 21.26 -4.74
N PRO A 39 -8.23 22.44 -4.47
CA PRO A 39 -7.34 23.10 -5.41
C PRO A 39 -6.18 22.18 -5.77
N TRP A 40 -6.04 21.88 -7.07
CA TRP A 40 -5.01 20.98 -7.57
C TRP A 40 -4.16 21.67 -8.63
N LEU A 41 -2.85 21.66 -8.42
CA LEU A 41 -1.90 22.08 -9.44
C LEU A 41 -1.69 20.93 -10.42
N ILE A 42 -2.12 21.12 -11.66
CA ILE A 42 -1.89 20.15 -12.74
C ILE A 42 -0.39 19.97 -12.91
N GLN A 43 0.06 18.73 -12.79
CA GLN A 43 1.47 18.39 -12.91
C GLN A 43 1.93 18.43 -14.36
N ASN A 44 3.20 18.81 -14.56
CA ASN A 44 3.83 18.68 -15.87
C ASN A 44 4.16 17.20 -16.10
N MET A 45 3.75 16.66 -17.25
CA MET A 45 3.97 15.25 -17.59
C MET A 45 5.46 14.90 -17.67
N ASN A 46 6.33 15.87 -17.92
CA ASN A 46 7.78 15.68 -17.93
C ASN A 46 8.38 15.46 -16.53
N ASP A 47 7.67 15.84 -15.47
CA ASP A 47 8.10 15.68 -14.08
C ASP A 47 7.70 14.30 -13.52
N LEU A 48 6.85 13.56 -14.23
CA LEU A 48 6.40 12.23 -13.81
C LEU A 48 7.49 11.18 -14.02
N PRO A 49 7.73 10.27 -13.06
CA PRO A 49 8.78 9.28 -13.17
C PRO A 49 8.43 8.24 -14.25
N ALA A 50 9.37 7.98 -15.16
CA ALA A 50 9.18 7.04 -16.27
C ALA A 50 8.77 5.64 -15.78
N ILE A 51 7.88 4.97 -16.52
CA ILE A 51 7.46 3.57 -16.26
C ILE A 51 8.44 2.61 -16.96
N GLN A 52 9.16 1.82 -16.18
CA GLN A 52 10.25 0.95 -16.63
C GLN A 52 9.77 -0.49 -16.86
N VAL A 53 9.54 -0.84 -18.12
CA VAL A 53 9.11 -2.19 -18.49
C VAL A 53 10.32 -3.11 -18.61
N ASN A 54 10.36 -4.20 -17.85
CA ASN A 54 11.36 -5.27 -18.02
C ASN A 54 11.06 -6.04 -19.32
N LYS A 55 11.52 -5.56 -20.47
CA LYS A 55 11.26 -6.20 -21.78
C LYS A 55 12.22 -7.37 -22.02
N ALA A 56 11.72 -8.42 -22.68
CA ALA A 56 12.55 -9.51 -23.16
C ALA A 56 13.53 -8.99 -24.23
N LYS A 57 14.77 -9.45 -24.19
CA LYS A 57 15.81 -9.07 -25.15
C LYS A 57 15.79 -10.00 -26.36
N GLU A 58 15.92 -9.43 -27.55
CA GLU A 58 16.06 -10.20 -28.79
C GLU A 58 17.44 -10.88 -28.85
N GLY A 59 17.51 -12.05 -29.50
CA GLY A 59 18.75 -12.81 -29.70
C GLY A 59 19.12 -13.80 -28.58
N GLU A 60 18.41 -13.80 -27.44
CA GLU A 60 18.56 -14.80 -26.38
C GLU A 60 17.42 -15.83 -26.42
N LYS A 61 17.67 -17.05 -25.93
CA LYS A 61 16.60 -18.05 -25.74
C LYS A 61 15.59 -17.52 -24.73
N TYR A 62 14.40 -17.20 -25.19
CA TYR A 62 13.33 -16.69 -24.34
C TYR A 62 12.77 -17.79 -23.43
N LEU A 63 12.78 -17.52 -22.12
CA LEU A 63 12.26 -18.42 -21.08
C LEU A 63 11.16 -17.67 -20.32
N PRO A 64 9.88 -17.91 -20.63
CA PRO A 64 8.78 -17.02 -20.27
C PRO A 64 8.51 -16.90 -18.77
N TYR A 65 9.03 -17.86 -17.97
CA TYR A 65 8.90 -17.92 -16.52
C TYR A 65 10.23 -17.76 -15.80
N LYS A 66 11.33 -17.48 -16.54
CA LYS A 66 12.57 -17.05 -15.91
C LYS A 66 12.32 -15.70 -15.24
N ARG A 67 12.74 -15.60 -13.99
CA ARG A 67 12.55 -14.42 -13.15
C ARG A 67 13.87 -13.76 -12.87
N ASP A 68 13.86 -12.45 -12.72
CA ASP A 68 15.01 -11.73 -12.21
C ASP A 68 15.17 -11.97 -10.70
N ALA A 69 16.41 -11.92 -10.20
CA ALA A 69 16.71 -12.24 -8.81
C ALA A 69 16.30 -11.13 -7.82
N GLU A 70 16.02 -9.92 -8.30
CA GLU A 70 15.78 -8.73 -7.47
C GLU A 70 14.28 -8.55 -7.18
N LYS A 71 13.44 -8.56 -8.21
CA LYS A 71 11.99 -8.34 -8.16
C LYS A 71 11.18 -9.63 -8.30
N LEU A 72 11.77 -10.73 -8.77
CA LEU A 72 11.07 -11.98 -9.11
C LEU A 72 9.99 -11.80 -10.20
N ILE A 73 10.19 -10.84 -11.09
CA ILE A 73 9.31 -10.63 -12.24
C ILE A 73 9.86 -11.33 -13.46
N ARG A 74 8.96 -11.66 -14.38
CA ARG A 74 9.32 -12.16 -15.70
C ARG A 74 9.69 -10.97 -16.59
N SER A 75 10.20 -11.24 -17.77
CA SER A 75 10.31 -10.22 -18.82
C SER A 75 9.06 -10.20 -19.69
N TRP A 76 8.65 -9.02 -20.12
CA TRP A 76 7.58 -8.80 -21.09
C TRP A 76 8.06 -9.15 -22.50
N ALA A 77 7.52 -10.21 -23.08
CA ALA A 77 7.60 -10.46 -24.52
C ALA A 77 6.36 -9.87 -25.21
N ILE A 78 6.59 -9.10 -26.27
CA ILE A 78 5.52 -8.47 -27.05
C ILE A 78 4.93 -9.55 -27.98
N PRO A 79 3.60 -9.74 -28.00
CA PRO A 79 2.99 -10.67 -28.95
C PRO A 79 3.36 -10.32 -30.40
N GLY A 80 3.78 -11.34 -31.16
CA GLY A 80 4.25 -11.18 -32.54
C GLY A 80 5.77 -11.07 -32.71
N THR A 81 6.55 -11.02 -31.62
CA THR A 81 8.02 -11.05 -31.69
C THR A 81 8.51 -12.48 -32.00
N PRO A 82 9.22 -12.71 -33.13
CA PRO A 82 9.77 -14.02 -33.48
C PRO A 82 10.73 -14.57 -32.42
N GLY A 83 10.63 -15.86 -32.11
CA GLY A 83 11.49 -16.52 -31.12
C GLY A 83 11.10 -16.27 -29.66
N MET A 84 9.99 -15.55 -29.42
CA MET A 84 9.41 -15.33 -28.10
C MET A 84 8.03 -15.95 -27.95
N GLU A 85 7.70 -16.96 -28.76
CA GLU A 85 6.44 -17.67 -28.70
C GLU A 85 6.29 -18.39 -27.35
N HIS A 86 5.20 -18.12 -26.64
CA HIS A 86 4.97 -18.71 -25.32
C HIS A 86 3.48 -18.75 -24.98
N ARG A 87 3.15 -19.52 -23.94
CA ARG A 87 1.78 -19.66 -23.44
C ARG A 87 1.68 -19.15 -22.01
N ILE A 88 0.88 -18.10 -21.83
CA ILE A 88 0.44 -17.63 -20.51
C ILE A 88 -0.98 -18.19 -20.28
N GLY A 89 -1.26 -18.65 -19.07
CA GLY A 89 -2.58 -19.16 -18.71
C GLY A 89 -2.72 -19.41 -17.21
N GLY A 90 -3.91 -19.82 -16.77
CA GLY A 90 -4.22 -20.01 -15.36
C GLY A 90 -3.71 -21.33 -14.75
N LEU A 91 -3.35 -22.32 -15.56
CA LEU A 91 -2.73 -23.55 -15.07
C LEU A 91 -1.31 -23.28 -14.57
N GLU A 92 -0.92 -23.99 -13.51
CA GLU A 92 0.44 -23.91 -12.98
C GLU A 92 1.47 -24.26 -14.05
N LYS A 93 2.57 -23.50 -14.05
CA LYS A 93 3.64 -23.67 -15.02
C LYS A 93 4.93 -24.11 -14.35
N MET A 94 5.72 -24.87 -15.09
CA MET A 94 7.09 -25.19 -14.73
C MET A 94 7.88 -23.89 -14.63
N ASP A 95 8.60 -23.74 -13.53
CA ASP A 95 9.51 -22.64 -13.33
C ASP A 95 10.49 -22.54 -14.52
N ILE A 96 10.89 -21.30 -14.84
CA ILE A 96 11.75 -20.97 -15.98
C ILE A 96 11.08 -21.18 -17.35
N THR A 97 10.67 -22.40 -17.70
CA THR A 97 10.28 -22.79 -19.07
C THR A 97 8.83 -22.48 -19.43
N GLY A 98 7.90 -22.47 -18.47
CA GLY A 98 6.50 -22.11 -18.71
C GLY A 98 5.59 -23.20 -19.29
N THR A 99 6.05 -24.46 -19.35
CA THR A 99 5.20 -25.61 -19.71
C THR A 99 4.21 -25.90 -18.58
N VAL A 100 3.07 -26.53 -18.86
CA VAL A 100 2.14 -26.93 -17.77
C VAL A 100 2.87 -27.91 -16.85
N SER A 101 2.71 -27.73 -15.53
CA SER A 101 3.33 -28.58 -14.53
C SER A 101 2.31 -29.06 -13.50
N TYR A 102 2.43 -30.34 -13.14
CA TYR A 102 1.69 -30.98 -12.05
C TYR A 102 2.64 -31.45 -10.93
N VAL A 103 3.93 -31.06 -11.00
CA VAL A 103 4.96 -31.47 -10.05
C VAL A 103 4.75 -30.71 -8.73
N PRO A 104 4.56 -31.39 -7.58
CA PRO A 104 4.30 -30.74 -6.30
C PRO A 104 5.37 -29.73 -5.89
N GLU A 105 6.65 -30.08 -6.01
CA GLU A 105 7.78 -29.24 -5.62
C GLU A 105 7.86 -27.98 -6.48
N ASN A 106 7.52 -28.09 -7.77
CA ASN A 106 7.42 -26.91 -8.64
C ASN A 106 6.29 -25.98 -8.19
N HIS A 107 5.14 -26.54 -7.79
CA HIS A 107 4.02 -25.73 -7.30
C HIS A 107 4.40 -24.96 -6.03
N GLU A 108 5.17 -25.57 -5.13
CA GLU A 108 5.72 -24.91 -3.95
C GLU A 108 6.63 -23.74 -4.34
N VAL A 109 7.63 -23.98 -5.20
CA VAL A 109 8.57 -22.94 -5.68
C VAL A 109 7.81 -21.78 -6.33
N MET A 110 6.87 -22.08 -7.21
CA MET A 110 6.10 -21.09 -7.95
C MET A 110 5.18 -20.26 -7.04
N THR A 111 4.64 -20.89 -5.98
CA THR A 111 3.82 -20.20 -4.97
C THR A 111 4.66 -19.25 -4.13
N HIS A 112 5.80 -19.70 -3.61
CA HIS A 112 6.74 -18.84 -2.89
C HIS A 112 7.23 -17.68 -3.76
N ASN A 113 7.56 -17.94 -5.04
CA ASN A 113 7.99 -16.89 -5.95
C ASN A 113 6.93 -15.80 -6.14
N ARG A 114 5.65 -16.17 -6.29
CA ARG A 114 4.55 -15.19 -6.44
C ARG A 114 4.31 -14.38 -5.17
N ASP A 115 4.34 -15.02 -4.01
CA ASP A 115 4.21 -14.36 -2.70
C ASP A 115 5.38 -13.38 -2.46
N GLN A 116 6.61 -13.85 -2.64
CA GLN A 116 7.82 -13.03 -2.46
C GLN A 116 7.89 -11.87 -3.45
N LYS A 117 7.46 -12.06 -4.70
CA LYS A 117 7.35 -10.98 -5.69
C LYS A 117 6.49 -9.83 -5.18
N VAL A 118 5.33 -10.13 -4.56
CA VAL A 118 4.45 -9.09 -3.98
C VAL A 118 5.12 -8.44 -2.77
N LYS A 119 5.71 -9.23 -1.86
CA LYS A 119 6.41 -8.69 -0.66
C LYS A 119 7.56 -7.75 -1.03
N ARG A 120 8.30 -8.05 -2.09
CA ARG A 120 9.44 -7.23 -2.58
C ARG A 120 9.01 -5.86 -3.10
N ILE A 121 7.72 -5.63 -3.39
CA ILE A 121 7.22 -4.29 -3.73
C ILE A 121 7.47 -3.30 -2.58
N ALA A 122 7.54 -3.77 -1.33
CA ALA A 122 7.93 -2.95 -0.18
C ALA A 122 9.31 -2.27 -0.35
N ASN A 123 10.18 -2.78 -1.23
CA ASN A 123 11.48 -2.17 -1.56
C ASN A 123 11.37 -0.94 -2.47
N TYR A 124 10.22 -0.73 -3.11
CA TYR A 124 10.02 0.29 -4.15
C TYR A 124 8.87 1.25 -3.82
N ILE A 125 8.31 1.16 -2.61
CA ILE A 125 7.35 2.12 -2.09
C ILE A 125 8.02 2.98 -1.01
N PRO A 126 7.59 4.23 -0.82
CA PRO A 126 8.07 5.07 0.25
C PRO A 126 7.88 4.45 1.63
N GLU A 127 8.77 4.82 2.56
CA GLU A 127 8.58 4.55 3.97
C GLU A 127 7.36 5.31 4.53
N GLN A 128 6.74 4.76 5.56
CA GLN A 128 5.64 5.41 6.25
C GLN A 128 6.16 6.64 6.99
N THR A 129 5.58 7.80 6.69
CA THR A 129 5.85 9.04 7.39
C THR A 129 4.91 9.22 8.57
N VAL A 130 5.34 10.03 9.55
CA VAL A 130 4.54 10.42 10.71
C VAL A 130 4.42 11.93 10.73
N TYR A 131 3.20 12.43 10.83
CA TYR A 131 2.91 13.83 11.10
C TYR A 131 2.69 14.01 12.60
N GLY A 132 3.49 14.84 13.27
CA GLY A 132 3.36 15.02 14.72
C GLY A 132 4.70 14.92 15.43
N ASP A 133 4.62 14.81 16.74
CA ASP A 133 5.79 14.66 17.61
C ASP A 133 6.27 13.21 17.62
N HIS A 134 7.58 12.99 17.52
CA HIS A 134 8.15 11.64 17.51
C HIS A 134 8.07 10.93 18.88
N ASP A 135 7.86 11.69 19.95
CA ASP A 135 7.67 11.22 21.33
C ASP A 135 6.20 11.33 21.77
N ALA A 136 5.25 11.33 20.82
CA ALA A 136 3.83 11.43 21.13
C ALA A 136 3.33 10.29 22.03
N ASP A 137 2.38 10.58 22.92
CA ASP A 137 1.77 9.56 23.79
C ASP A 137 0.77 8.68 23.02
N LEU A 138 0.16 9.22 21.95
CA LEU A 138 -0.80 8.54 21.10
C LEU A 138 -0.41 8.66 19.61
N LEU A 139 -0.33 7.52 18.92
CA LEU A 139 -0.30 7.45 17.46
C LEU A 139 -1.69 7.14 16.91
N VAL A 140 -2.24 8.10 16.19
CA VAL A 140 -3.43 7.91 15.35
C VAL A 140 -3.01 7.26 14.04
N ILE A 141 -3.70 6.19 13.67
CA ILE A 141 -3.45 5.41 12.45
C ILE A 141 -4.69 5.50 11.57
N GLY A 142 -4.50 5.94 10.33
CA GLY A 142 -5.59 6.08 9.35
C GLY A 142 -5.21 5.59 7.97
N TRP A 143 -6.21 5.48 7.11
CA TRP A 143 -6.04 5.18 5.68
C TRP A 143 -7.24 5.69 4.87
N GLY A 144 -7.09 5.77 3.54
CA GLY A 144 -8.16 6.20 2.64
C GLY A 144 -8.62 7.64 2.83
N GLY A 145 -9.89 7.95 2.55
CA GLY A 145 -10.48 9.29 2.72
C GLY A 145 -10.61 9.78 4.17
N THR A 146 -10.11 9.04 5.17
CA THR A 146 -10.07 9.52 6.56
C THR A 146 -9.00 10.60 6.79
N GLN A 147 -8.03 10.74 5.87
CA GLN A 147 -6.86 11.61 6.00
C GLN A 147 -7.19 13.03 6.47
N GLY A 148 -8.11 13.71 5.79
CA GLY A 148 -8.41 15.12 6.06
C GLY A 148 -8.96 15.38 7.47
N HIS A 149 -9.79 14.46 7.97
CA HIS A 149 -10.39 14.58 9.31
C HIS A 149 -9.35 14.26 10.40
N LEU A 150 -8.55 13.22 10.20
CA LEU A 150 -7.52 12.80 11.14
C LEU A 150 -6.41 13.84 11.27
N ILE A 151 -5.89 14.36 10.15
CA ILE A 151 -4.82 15.36 10.19
C ILE A 151 -5.28 16.66 10.85
N SER A 152 -6.54 17.07 10.62
CA SER A 152 -7.11 18.26 11.25
C SER A 152 -7.26 18.08 12.76
N ALA A 153 -7.78 16.93 13.21
CA ALA A 153 -7.91 16.63 14.63
C ALA A 153 -6.56 16.57 15.34
N VAL A 154 -5.56 15.89 14.75
CA VAL A 154 -4.19 15.83 15.29
C VAL A 154 -3.56 17.21 15.34
N ARG A 155 -3.67 18.02 14.27
CA ARG A 155 -3.14 19.39 14.26
C ARG A 155 -3.73 20.25 15.37
N GLU A 156 -5.07 20.30 15.50
CA GLU A 156 -5.73 21.12 16.52
C GLU A 156 -5.39 20.68 17.95
N LEU A 157 -5.23 19.38 18.19
CA LEU A 157 -4.80 18.89 19.51
C LEU A 157 -3.35 19.24 19.82
N ARG A 158 -2.46 19.21 18.82
CA ARG A 158 -1.08 19.66 18.98
C ARG A 158 -1.00 21.16 19.26
N GLU A 159 -1.80 21.97 18.58
CA GLU A 159 -1.92 23.41 18.85
C GLU A 159 -2.44 23.68 20.28
N ALA A 160 -3.25 22.77 20.83
CA ALA A 160 -3.69 22.79 22.23
C ALA A 160 -2.68 22.19 23.23
N GLY A 161 -1.49 21.77 22.78
CA GLY A 161 -0.40 21.28 23.62
C GLY A 161 -0.41 19.77 23.90
N HIS A 162 -1.27 18.99 23.23
CA HIS A 162 -1.27 17.53 23.38
C HIS A 162 -0.17 16.87 22.54
N LYS A 163 0.47 15.85 23.11
CA LYS A 163 1.47 15.01 22.44
C LYS A 163 0.82 13.88 21.64
N ILE A 164 0.47 14.18 20.38
CA ILE A 164 -0.23 13.26 19.49
C ILE A 164 0.39 13.27 18.08
N ALA A 165 0.41 12.11 17.43
CA ALA A 165 0.94 11.95 16.08
C ALA A 165 -0.03 11.18 15.17
N LEU A 166 0.19 11.28 13.86
CA LEU A 166 -0.59 10.62 12.81
C LEU A 166 0.32 9.85 11.86
N ALA A 167 0.05 8.55 11.69
CA ALA A 167 0.56 7.75 10.58
C ALA A 167 -0.62 7.41 9.64
N HIS A 168 -0.67 8.05 8.47
CA HIS A 168 -1.70 7.79 7.47
C HIS A 168 -1.14 6.92 6.35
N PHE A 169 -1.66 5.70 6.21
CA PHE A 169 -1.16 4.71 5.28
C PHE A 169 -1.80 4.87 3.90
N ASN A 170 -0.95 4.88 2.87
CA ASN A 170 -1.38 4.84 1.46
C ASN A 170 -1.05 3.51 0.77
N TYR A 171 -0.14 2.73 1.35
CA TYR A 171 0.22 1.39 0.89
C TYR A 171 -0.20 0.38 1.95
N ILE A 172 -1.04 -0.59 1.53
CA ILE A 172 -1.65 -1.57 2.45
C ILE A 172 -1.01 -2.95 2.25
N ASN A 173 -0.93 -3.46 1.03
CA ASN A 173 -0.35 -4.78 0.75
C ASN A 173 0.65 -4.71 -0.42
N PRO A 174 1.96 -4.80 -0.16
CA PRO A 174 2.59 -4.88 1.16
C PRO A 174 2.54 -3.55 1.93
N LEU A 175 2.74 -3.63 3.25
CA LEU A 175 2.96 -2.45 4.10
C LEU A 175 4.35 -1.84 3.84
N PRO A 176 4.54 -0.54 4.11
CA PRO A 176 5.87 0.08 4.15
C PRO A 176 6.81 -0.69 5.11
N LYS A 177 8.06 -0.87 4.73
CA LYS A 177 9.02 -1.70 5.51
C LYS A 177 9.22 -1.23 6.94
N ASN A 178 9.22 0.09 7.14
CA ASN A 178 9.42 0.70 8.44
C ASN A 178 8.16 0.69 9.31
N THR A 179 7.04 0.07 8.88
CA THR A 179 5.79 0.03 9.65
C THR A 179 6.03 -0.48 11.07
N GLY A 180 6.74 -1.59 11.23
CA GLY A 180 7.07 -2.13 12.54
C GLY A 180 7.89 -1.16 13.41
N GLU A 181 8.81 -0.39 12.81
CA GLU A 181 9.60 0.62 13.51
C GLU A 181 8.73 1.81 13.95
N VAL A 182 7.89 2.33 13.05
CA VAL A 182 6.96 3.43 13.33
C VAL A 182 6.04 3.08 14.49
N LEU A 183 5.39 1.91 14.43
CA LEU A 183 4.47 1.47 15.49
C LEU A 183 5.19 1.30 16.84
N GLY A 184 6.46 0.88 16.84
CA GLY A 184 7.23 0.66 18.06
C GLY A 184 7.71 1.92 18.78
N LYS A 185 7.54 3.11 18.17
CA LYS A 185 7.94 4.39 18.77
C LYS A 185 6.89 4.95 19.73
N PHE A 186 5.66 4.44 19.72
CA PHE A 186 4.54 5.03 20.45
C PHE A 186 3.96 4.05 21.47
N LYS A 187 3.47 4.59 22.59
CA LYS A 187 2.89 3.79 23.68
C LYS A 187 1.48 3.30 23.36
N LYS A 188 0.66 4.16 22.77
CA LYS A 188 -0.72 3.86 22.39
C LYS A 188 -0.91 4.02 20.89
N LEU A 189 -1.59 3.05 20.30
CA LEU A 189 -1.90 3.02 18.87
C LEU A 189 -3.42 2.95 18.72
N VAL A 190 -4.03 3.92 18.04
CA VAL A 190 -5.46 3.89 17.72
C VAL A 190 -5.66 3.88 16.22
N VAL A 191 -6.36 2.88 15.71
CA VAL A 191 -6.73 2.75 14.30
C VAL A 191 -8.12 3.35 14.11
N CYS A 192 -8.21 4.38 13.27
CA CYS A 192 -9.46 5.05 12.94
C CYS A 192 -9.90 4.67 11.52
N GLU A 193 -11.03 3.99 11.40
CA GLU A 193 -11.52 3.53 10.09
C GLU A 193 -13.04 3.53 9.98
N ILE A 194 -13.55 3.77 8.77
CA ILE A 194 -14.99 3.78 8.46
C ILE A 194 -15.45 2.37 8.05
N ASN A 195 -15.13 1.37 8.89
CA ASN A 195 -15.52 -0.02 8.73
C ASN A 195 -15.40 -0.74 10.10
N LEU A 196 -15.51 -2.07 10.14
CA LEU A 196 -15.50 -2.87 11.37
C LEU A 196 -14.10 -3.28 11.88
N GLY A 197 -13.02 -2.64 11.44
CA GLY A 197 -11.66 -2.92 11.93
C GLY A 197 -10.76 -3.69 10.97
N GLN A 198 -10.99 -3.58 9.65
CA GLN A 198 -10.25 -4.36 8.65
C GLN A 198 -8.75 -4.07 8.70
N PHE A 199 -8.38 -2.79 8.77
CA PHE A 199 -6.97 -2.41 8.77
C PHE A 199 -6.32 -2.74 10.12
N ALA A 200 -7.02 -2.53 11.24
CA ALA A 200 -6.53 -2.95 12.54
C ALA A 200 -6.22 -4.46 12.60
N ASN A 201 -7.11 -5.30 12.05
CA ASN A 201 -6.90 -6.75 11.99
C ASN A 201 -5.75 -7.13 11.06
N TYR A 202 -5.61 -6.44 9.94
CA TYR A 202 -4.49 -6.66 9.02
C TYR A 202 -3.15 -6.25 9.66
N LEU A 203 -3.10 -5.15 10.41
CA LEU A 203 -1.93 -4.76 11.19
C LEU A 203 -1.60 -5.79 12.28
N LYS A 204 -2.59 -6.29 13.03
CA LYS A 204 -2.41 -7.38 14.01
C LYS A 204 -1.82 -8.63 13.36
N MET A 205 -2.27 -9.01 12.16
CA MET A 205 -1.75 -10.17 11.44
C MET A 205 -0.27 -10.01 11.05
N ASN A 206 0.15 -8.80 10.63
CA ASN A 206 1.53 -8.55 10.17
C ASN A 206 2.49 -8.12 11.28
N HIS A 207 1.97 -7.53 12.35
CA HIS A 207 2.71 -6.95 13.47
C HIS A 207 2.03 -7.28 14.81
N PRO A 208 1.91 -8.57 15.18
CA PRO A 208 1.08 -9.04 16.31
C PRO A 208 1.57 -8.62 17.69
N LYS A 209 2.78 -8.07 17.80
CA LYS A 209 3.40 -7.67 19.08
C LYS A 209 2.88 -6.35 19.64
N TYR A 210 2.10 -5.60 18.86
CA TYR A 210 1.52 -4.32 19.27
C TYR A 210 0.04 -4.47 19.58
N ASP A 211 -0.45 -3.69 20.53
CA ASP A 211 -1.87 -3.56 20.77
C ASP A 211 -2.45 -2.40 19.95
N TYR A 212 -3.62 -2.63 19.36
CA TYR A 212 -4.27 -1.68 18.46
C TYR A 212 -5.66 -1.37 18.99
N LEU A 213 -5.80 -0.20 19.62
CA LEU A 213 -7.08 0.39 19.95
C LEU A 213 -7.81 0.71 18.65
N GLN A 214 -9.15 0.68 18.69
CA GLN A 214 -9.96 0.85 17.49
C GLN A 214 -11.01 1.93 17.71
N TYR A 215 -11.08 2.87 16.77
CA TYR A 215 -12.15 3.84 16.66
C TYR A 215 -12.85 3.70 15.31
N ASN A 216 -13.89 2.87 15.30
CA ASN A 216 -14.58 2.43 14.10
C ASN A 216 -15.91 3.19 13.92
N LYS A 217 -16.21 3.62 12.70
CA LYS A 217 -17.51 4.25 12.36
C LYS A 217 -18.16 3.56 11.17
N ILE A 218 -19.44 3.21 11.28
CA ILE A 218 -20.20 2.53 10.21
C ILE A 218 -21.54 3.22 9.91
N GLN A 219 -21.63 4.51 10.19
CA GLN A 219 -22.86 5.31 10.09
C GLN A 219 -23.08 5.90 8.69
N GLY A 220 -22.32 5.47 7.67
CA GLY A 220 -22.40 6.02 6.30
C GLY A 220 -21.93 7.47 6.17
N LEU A 221 -21.24 7.99 7.18
CA LEU A 221 -20.76 9.36 7.27
C LEU A 221 -19.27 9.39 7.62
N PRO A 222 -18.54 10.45 7.22
CA PRO A 222 -17.14 10.57 7.56
C PRO A 222 -17.00 10.90 9.05
N PHE A 223 -15.77 10.83 9.55
CA PHE A 223 -15.50 11.31 10.90
C PHE A 223 -15.77 12.82 10.99
N THR A 224 -16.15 13.31 12.17
CA THR A 224 -16.07 14.74 12.47
C THR A 224 -14.77 15.06 13.20
N VAL A 225 -14.24 16.28 13.07
CA VAL A 225 -13.03 16.65 13.82
C VAL A 225 -13.31 16.66 15.32
N ALA A 226 -14.49 17.15 15.74
CA ALA A 226 -14.87 17.20 17.14
C ALA A 226 -14.97 15.80 17.78
N GLU A 227 -15.57 14.81 17.11
CA GLU A 227 -15.68 13.46 17.67
C GLU A 227 -14.31 12.78 17.80
N LEU A 228 -13.42 12.98 16.83
CA LEU A 228 -12.05 12.47 16.88
C LEU A 228 -11.28 13.08 18.04
N LYS A 229 -11.32 14.41 18.19
CA LYS A 229 -10.64 15.12 19.29
C LYS A 229 -11.10 14.62 20.66
N ASN A 230 -12.42 14.53 20.86
CA ASN A 230 -13.00 14.06 22.11
C ASN A 230 -12.57 12.62 22.44
N HIS A 231 -12.46 11.76 21.43
CA HIS A 231 -12.01 10.39 21.63
C HIS A 231 -10.52 10.31 21.95
N PHE A 232 -9.68 11.04 21.22
CA PHE A 232 -8.23 11.04 21.42
C PHE A 232 -7.82 11.60 22.78
N ILE A 233 -8.49 12.66 23.26
CA ILE A 233 -8.25 13.20 24.61
C ILE A 233 -8.50 12.12 25.68
N LYS A 234 -9.64 11.44 25.63
CA LYS A 234 -9.96 10.35 26.56
C LYS A 234 -8.91 9.24 26.52
N LEU A 235 -8.48 8.83 25.33
CA LEU A 235 -7.45 7.80 25.18
C LEU A 235 -6.10 8.22 25.75
N MET A 236 -5.75 9.51 25.76
CA MET A 236 -4.50 10.00 26.35
C MET A 236 -4.57 10.15 27.88
N GLU A 237 -5.78 10.32 28.45
CA GLU A 237 -6.01 10.42 29.90
C GLU A 237 -6.03 9.06 30.62
N GLU A 238 -6.39 7.99 29.91
CA GLU A 238 -6.34 6.59 30.39
C GLU A 238 -4.91 6.07 30.60
#